data_AF-A0A1C6FRT6-F1
#
_entry.id   AF-A0A1C6FRT6-F1
#
_cell.length_a   1.000
_cell.length_b   1.000
_cell.length_c   1.000
_cell.angle_alpha   90.00
_cell.angle_beta   90.00
_cell.angle_gamma   90.00
#
_symmetry.space_group_name_H-M   'P 1'
#
loop_
_entity.id
_entity.type
_entity.pdbx_description
1 polymer ?
#
loop_
_entity_poly.entity_id
_entity_poly.type
_entity_poly.pdbx_seq_one_letter_code
_entity_poly.pdbx_strand_id
1 'polypeptide(L)' 'MTLEEFVAILSDEYATAEFEYNGKRCGIEPETSDSNTTYAMWYGETWKDYSDIDDLLSDDFFDGRSLRDIFDSVDVQF' A
#
# COMPACT_ATOMS: atom_id res chain seq x y z
N MET A 1 -0.51 -11.62 -7.91
CA MET A 1 -1.03 -12.11 -6.61
C MET A 1 -2.45 -11.59 -6.42
N THR A 2 -3.22 -12.16 -5.50
CA THR A 2 -4.53 -11.63 -5.12
C THR A 2 -4.39 -10.47 -4.13
N LEU A 3 -5.43 -9.64 -4.00
CA LEU A 3 -5.45 -8.57 -3.02
C LEU A 3 -5.39 -9.12 -1.58
N GLU A 4 -5.98 -10.28 -1.34
CA GLU A 4 -5.94 -10.96 -0.04
C GLU A 4 -4.51 -11.39 0.33
N GLU A 5 -3.78 -12.00 -0.61
CA GLU A 5 -2.36 -12.36 -0.41
C GLU A 5 -1.49 -11.13 -0.18
N PHE A 6 -1.73 -10.06 -0.94
CA PHE A 6 -1.03 -8.78 -0.76
C PHE A 6 -1.22 -8.20 0.65
N VAL A 7 -2.46 -8.19 1.14
CA VAL A 7 -2.79 -7.73 2.50
C VAL A 7 -2.11 -8.61 3.55
N ALA A 8 -2.14 -9.93 3.37
CA ALA A 8 -1.48 -10.84 4.29
C ALA A 8 0.03 -10.58 4.38
N ILE A 9 0.70 -10.34 3.25
CA ILE A 9 2.15 -10.05 3.26
C ILE A 9 2.44 -8.70 3.94
N LEU A 10 1.63 -7.66 3.71
CA LEU A 10 1.79 -6.37 4.40
C LEU A 10 1.55 -6.47 5.91
N SER A 11 0.51 -7.20 6.34
CA SER A 11 0.05 -7.17 7.74
C SER A 11 0.66 -8.27 8.61
N ASP A 12 0.97 -9.44 8.04
CA ASP A 12 1.49 -10.58 8.79
C ASP A 12 3.01 -10.70 8.66
N GLU A 13 3.55 -10.35 7.49
CA GLU A 13 5.00 -10.41 7.22
C GLU A 13 5.70 -9.04 7.35
N TYR A 14 4.92 -7.95 7.43
CA TYR A 14 5.41 -6.57 7.54
C TYR A 14 6.38 -6.18 6.42
N ALA A 15 6.23 -6.78 5.23
CA ALA A 15 7.09 -6.50 4.09
C ALA A 15 6.69 -5.19 3.41
N THR A 16 7.67 -4.48 2.87
CA THR A 16 7.44 -3.28 2.07
C THR A 16 6.98 -3.68 0.68
N ALA A 17 5.85 -3.13 0.22
CA ALA A 17 5.42 -3.28 -1.16
C ALA A 17 5.93 -2.11 -2.00
N GLU A 18 6.46 -2.39 -3.19
CA GLU A 18 6.83 -1.40 -4.19
C GLU A 18 6.21 -1.71 -5.56
N PHE A 19 5.79 -0.67 -6.29
CA PHE A 19 5.26 -0.80 -7.65
C PHE A 19 5.40 0.52 -8.43
N GLU A 20 5.10 0.50 -9.73
CA GLU A 20 5.00 1.71 -10.55
C GLU A 20 3.54 1.93 -10.99
N TYR A 21 3.07 3.18 -10.88
CA TYR A 21 1.76 3.59 -11.39
C TYR A 21 1.86 4.98 -12.02
N ASN A 22 1.32 5.14 -13.24
CA ASN A 22 1.39 6.39 -14.02
C ASN A 22 2.82 7.00 -14.10
N GLY A 23 3.85 6.15 -14.23
CA GLY A 23 5.25 6.58 -14.35
C GLY A 23 5.86 7.14 -13.06
N LYS A 24 5.21 6.94 -11.90
CA LYS A 24 5.78 7.25 -10.59
C LYS A 24 5.98 5.96 -9.80
N ARG A 25 7.08 5.89 -9.06
CA ARG A 25 7.27 4.86 -8.05
C ARG A 25 6.25 5.06 -6.93
N CYS A 26 5.73 3.96 -6.44
CA CYS A 26 4.75 3.87 -5.37
C CYS A 26 5.19 2.79 -4.38
N GLY A 27 4.68 2.87 -3.17
CA GLY A 27 4.89 1.81 -2.21
C GLY A 27 4.10 1.99 -0.93
N ILE A 28 4.13 0.92 -0.12
CA ILE A 28 3.48 0.82 1.17
C ILE A 28 4.49 0.19 2.14
N GLU A 29 4.77 0.90 3.22
CA GLU A 29 5.74 0.52 4.24
C GLU A 29 5.01 0.28 5.57
N PRO A 30 4.89 -0.98 6.02
CA PRO A 30 4.38 -1.29 7.34
C PRO A 30 5.38 -0.85 8.42
N GLU A 31 4.89 -0.16 9.44
CA GLU A 31 5.65 0.26 10.61
C GLU A 31 4.99 -0.30 11.87
N THR A 32 5.68 -1.19 12.58
CA THR A 32 5.13 -1.84 13.78
C THR A 32 5.88 -1.43 15.04
N SER A 33 5.16 -0.87 16.01
CA SER A 33 5.66 -0.55 17.35
C SER A 33 4.64 -0.96 18.41
N ASP A 34 5.10 -1.57 19.50
CA ASP A 34 4.25 -1.96 20.64
C ASP A 34 3.00 -2.78 20.25
N SER A 35 3.13 -3.67 19.26
CA SER A 35 2.04 -4.48 18.69
C SER A 35 0.94 -3.67 17.98
N ASN A 36 1.22 -2.41 17.63
CA ASN A 36 0.39 -1.59 16.78
C ASN A 36 1.12 -1.38 15.44
N THR A 37 0.43 -1.63 14.33
CA THR A 37 0.98 -1.52 12.99
C THR A 37 0.28 -0.37 12.26
N THR A 38 1.08 0.57 11.77
CA THR A 38 0.67 1.61 10.83
C THR A 38 1.28 1.34 9.46
N TYR A 39 0.79 2.03 8.44
CA TYR A 39 1.23 1.86 7.06
C TYR A 39 1.50 3.24 6.46
N ALA A 40 2.71 3.48 5.99
CA ALA A 40 3.05 4.65 5.21
C ALA A 40 2.87 4.31 3.72
N MET A 41 1.90 4.96 3.05
CA MET A 41 1.70 4.82 1.61
C MET A 41 2.26 6.03 0.87
N TRP A 42 2.95 5.79 -0.23
CA TRP A 42 3.57 6.86 -1.01
C TRP A 42 3.35 6.74 -2.52
N TYR A 43 3.24 7.89 -3.17
CA TYR A 43 3.04 8.06 -4.60
C TYR A 43 3.94 9.18 -5.11
N GLY A 44 5.11 8.82 -5.65
CA GLY A 44 6.19 9.78 -5.92
C GLY A 44 6.68 10.43 -4.64
N GLU A 45 6.51 11.75 -4.52
CA GLU A 45 6.92 12.53 -3.35
C GLU A 45 5.79 12.74 -2.33
N THR A 46 4.58 12.25 -2.60
CA THR A 46 3.44 12.37 -1.68
C THR A 46 3.39 11.16 -0.76
N TRP A 47 3.22 11.42 0.54
CA TRP A 47 3.17 10.41 1.59
C TRP A 47 1.90 10.59 2.43
N LYS A 48 1.36 9.48 2.94
CA LYS A 48 0.26 9.49 3.90
C LYS A 48 0.30 8.24 4.77
N ASP A 49 0.08 8.43 6.06
CA ASP A 49 0.08 7.36 7.06
C ASP A 49 -1.35 6.89 7.36
N TYR A 50 -1.49 5.59 7.61
CA TYR A 50 -2.74 4.92 7.93
C TYR A 50 -2.56 4.02 9.15
N SER A 51 -3.55 4.00 10.04
CA SER A 51 -3.61 3.05 11.16
C SER A 51 -4.48 1.83 10.85
N ASP A 52 -5.13 1.81 9.68
CA ASP A 52 -6.06 0.78 9.26
C ASP A 52 -5.84 0.47 7.78
N ILE A 53 -5.77 -0.83 7.45
CA ILE A 53 -5.47 -1.26 6.09
C ILE A 53 -6.67 -1.07 5.15
N ASP A 54 -7.91 -1.17 5.64
CA ASP A 54 -9.09 -0.95 4.80
C ASP A 54 -9.23 0.53 4.40
N ASP A 55 -8.86 1.45 5.28
CA ASP A 55 -8.75 2.88 4.97
C ASP A 55 -7.70 3.13 3.89
N LEU A 56 -6.51 2.52 4.02
CA LEU A 56 -5.44 2.60 3.02
C LEU A 56 -5.91 2.08 1.65
N LEU A 57 -6.56 0.92 1.63
CA LEU A 57 -7.00 0.25 0.41
C LEU A 57 -8.10 1.02 -0.32
N SER A 58 -8.87 1.86 0.38
CA SER A 58 -10.02 2.59 -0.16
C SER A 58 -9.75 4.07 -0.44
N ASP A 59 -8.66 4.65 0.08
CA ASP A 59 -8.36 6.05 -0.15
C ASP A 59 -8.02 6.33 -1.61
N ASP A 60 -8.60 7.38 -2.19
CA ASP A 60 -8.40 7.82 -3.57
C ASP A 60 -7.02 8.51 -3.78
N PHE A 61 -5.97 7.88 -3.26
CA PHE A 61 -4.63 8.43 -3.14
C PHE A 61 -3.88 8.52 -4.48
N PHE A 62 -4.16 7.60 -5.41
CA PHE A 62 -3.44 7.47 -6.68
C PHE A 62 -4.17 8.19 -7.81
N ASP A 63 -3.95 9.50 -7.95
CA ASP A 63 -4.62 10.36 -8.95
C ASP A 63 -6.17 10.26 -8.89
N GLY A 64 -6.74 10.18 -7.67
CA GLY A 64 -8.18 10.06 -7.48
C GLY A 64 -8.71 8.63 -7.65
N ARG A 65 -7.83 7.61 -7.53
CA ARG A 65 -8.18 6.19 -7.53
C ARG A 65 -7.58 5.51 -6.31
N SER A 66 -8.30 4.50 -5.83
CA SER A 66 -7.86 3.70 -4.70
C SER A 66 -6.89 2.59 -5.10
N LEU A 67 -6.17 2.01 -4.12
CA LEU A 67 -5.33 0.84 -4.41
C LEU A 67 -6.19 -0.31 -4.95
N ARG A 68 -7.39 -0.52 -4.39
CA ARG A 68 -8.38 -1.49 -4.88
C ARG A 68 -8.71 -1.32 -6.35
N ASP A 69 -8.81 -0.07 -6.82
CA ASP A 69 -9.13 0.22 -8.22
C ASP A 69 -8.00 -0.10 -9.19
N ILE A 70 -6.74 0.01 -8.75
CA ILE A 70 -5.56 -0.09 -9.60
C ILE A 70 -4.81 -1.41 -9.44
N PHE A 71 -5.12 -2.20 -8.42
CA PHE A 71 -4.34 -3.37 -8.01
C PHE A 71 -4.10 -4.38 -9.13
N ASP A 72 -5.14 -4.72 -9.90
CA ASP A 72 -5.04 -5.67 -11.02
C ASP A 72 -4.20 -5.14 -12.21
N SER A 73 -3.83 -3.85 -12.20
CA SER A 73 -3.09 -3.17 -13.26
C SER A 73 -1.63 -2.86 -12.91
N VAL A 74 -1.20 -3.15 -11.67
CA VAL A 74 0.17 -2.87 -11.21
C VAL A 74 0.90 -4.18 -10.92
N ASP A 75 2.21 -4.18 -11.16
CA ASP A 75 3.08 -5.29 -10.79
C ASP A 75 3.75 -4.95 -9.44
N VAL A 76 3.28 -5.60 -8.39
CA VAL A 76 3.76 -5.38 -7.02
C VAL A 76 4.93 -6.29 -6.71
N GLN A 77 5.98 -5.71 -6.13
CA GLN A 77 7.17 -6.38 -5.62
C GLN A 77 7.26 -6.19 -4.10
N PHE A 78 7.86 -7.17 -3.41
CA PHE A 78 8.09 -7.18 -1.96
C PHE A 78 9.57 -7.42 -1.65
#